data_AF-A0A1Q3WNN8-F1
#
_entry.id   AF-A0A1Q3WNN8-F1
#
_cell.length_a   1.000
_cell.length_b   1.000
_cell.length_c   1.000
_cell.angle_alpha   90.00
_cell.angle_beta   90.00
_cell.angle_gamma   90.00
#
_symmetry.space_group_name_H-M   'P 1'
#
loop_
_entity.id
_entity.type
_entity.pdbx_description
1 polymer ?
#
loop_
_entity_poly.entity_id
_entity_poly.type
_entity_poly.pdbx_seq_one_letter_code
_entity_poly.pdbx_strand_id
1 'polypeptide(L)'
;MIKKLMLSGLMLSLLSLPLLAQTATSEAPAQTSPRMGRGRAMQSYQAADPATRAQRMTDRMKQQLGLDEATTKKVYDVTLARAQKVDAIQKGSDDNKTKAQALKANADDYKAKLKSILTPDQFTKMESMRSQMRKGRRGPGDGDNEQGNN
;
A
#
# COMPACT_ATOMS: atom_id res chain seq x y z
N MET A 1 35.43 4.13 7.65
CA MET A 1 36.20 2.99 7.08
C MET A 1 36.58 2.01 8.19
N ILE A 2 35.78 0.98 8.43
CA ILE A 2 36.13 -0.26 9.18
C ILE A 2 35.17 -1.34 8.61
N LYS A 3 35.48 -2.07 7.53
CA LYS A 3 36.29 -3.30 7.37
C LYS A 3 35.74 -4.56 8.10
N LYS A 4 35.38 -5.56 7.26
CA LYS A 4 35.46 -7.03 7.43
C LYS A 4 34.30 -7.71 8.20
N LEU A 5 33.87 -8.96 7.95
CA LEU A 5 34.12 -9.99 6.94
C LEU A 5 32.99 -11.05 7.05
N MET A 6 32.64 -11.62 5.90
CA MET A 6 32.11 -12.97 5.58
C MET A 6 32.04 -14.05 6.70
N LEU A 7 30.99 -14.88 6.65
CA LEU A 7 31.15 -16.34 6.56
C LEU A 7 29.94 -17.04 5.90
N SER A 8 30.26 -17.72 4.80
CA SER A 8 29.48 -18.75 4.11
C SER A 8 29.38 -20.01 4.98
N GLY A 9 28.25 -20.69 4.91
CA GLY A 9 27.99 -21.98 5.57
C GLY A 9 27.01 -22.82 4.76
N LEU A 10 27.55 -23.41 3.69
CA LEU A 10 26.98 -24.51 2.90
C LEU A 10 26.79 -25.75 3.80
N MET A 11 25.58 -26.32 3.88
CA MET A 11 25.42 -27.76 4.14
C MET A 11 24.24 -28.32 3.34
N LEU A 12 24.62 -28.98 2.25
CA LEU A 12 23.82 -29.89 1.44
C LEU A 12 23.89 -31.28 2.09
N SER A 13 22.76 -31.88 2.43
CA SER A 13 22.70 -33.34 2.62
C SER A 13 21.42 -33.90 1.97
N LEU A 14 21.65 -34.70 0.95
CA LEU A 14 20.73 -35.56 0.22
C LEU A 14 20.76 -36.95 0.85
N LEU A 15 19.61 -37.62 0.98
CA LEU A 15 19.36 -39.09 0.96
C LEU A 15 17.97 -39.32 1.59
N SER A 16 17.06 -40.18 1.17
CA SER A 16 16.74 -40.95 -0.05
C SER A 16 15.45 -41.70 0.32
N LEU A 17 14.49 -41.80 -0.60
CA LEU A 17 13.19 -42.49 -0.39
C LEU A 17 13.35 -44.00 -0.08
N PRO A 18 12.30 -44.63 0.46
CA PRO A 18 11.61 -45.59 -0.40
C PRO A 18 10.08 -45.41 -0.46
N LEU A 19 9.61 -45.73 -1.66
CA LEU A 19 8.26 -45.95 -2.13
C LEU A 19 7.60 -47.12 -1.40
N LEU A 20 6.39 -46.92 -0.86
CA LEU A 20 5.43 -48.01 -0.61
C LEU A 20 4.05 -47.57 -1.15
N ALA A 21 3.64 -48.19 -2.25
CA ALA A 21 2.28 -48.10 -2.75
C ALA A 21 1.36 -48.88 -1.81
N GLN A 22 0.40 -48.21 -1.19
CA GLN A 22 -0.80 -48.84 -0.65
C GLN A 22 -2.02 -48.11 -1.21
N THR A 23 -2.71 -48.83 -2.09
CA THR A 23 -4.09 -48.58 -2.49
C THR A 23 -5.00 -48.89 -1.30
N ALA A 24 -5.60 -47.85 -0.72
CA ALA A 24 -6.78 -47.99 0.11
C ALA A 24 -7.74 -46.86 -0.25
N THR A 25 -8.80 -47.21 -0.96
CA THR A 25 -10.00 -46.39 -1.15
C THR A 25 -10.58 -46.05 0.21
N SER A 26 -10.32 -44.84 0.70
CA SER A 26 -11.12 -44.22 1.75
C SER A 26 -12.17 -43.35 1.09
N GLU A 27 -13.38 -43.89 1.02
CA GLU A 27 -14.60 -43.17 0.71
C GLU A 27 -14.82 -42.13 1.82
N ALA A 28 -14.40 -40.89 1.55
CA ALA A 28 -14.61 -39.77 2.45
C ALA A 28 -16.06 -39.26 2.28
N PRO A 29 -16.88 -39.19 3.33
CA PRO A 29 -18.19 -38.59 3.22
C PRO A 29 -18.01 -37.12 2.80
N ALA A 30 -18.78 -36.72 1.79
CA ALA A 30 -18.87 -35.35 1.32
C ALA A 30 -19.28 -34.43 2.49
N GLN A 31 -18.30 -33.89 3.20
CA GLN A 31 -18.50 -32.79 4.12
C GLN A 31 -18.68 -31.54 3.29
N THR A 32 -19.94 -31.22 3.03
CA THR A 32 -20.39 -29.87 2.70
C THR A 32 -19.96 -28.94 3.82
N SER A 33 -18.70 -28.49 3.74
CA SER A 33 -18.26 -27.35 4.53
C SER A 33 -19.14 -26.19 4.11
N PRO A 34 -19.98 -25.61 4.98
CA PRO A 34 -20.59 -24.35 4.65
C PRO A 34 -19.41 -23.41 4.39
N ARG A 35 -19.31 -22.86 3.17
CA ARG A 35 -18.60 -21.62 2.94
C ARG A 35 -19.35 -20.56 3.76
N MET A 36 -19.18 -20.60 5.08
CA MET A 36 -19.40 -19.45 5.94
C MET A 36 -18.46 -18.41 5.38
N GLY A 37 -19.04 -17.48 4.62
CA GLY A 37 -18.37 -16.24 4.28
C GLY A 37 -17.85 -15.69 5.59
N ARG A 38 -16.54 -15.75 5.79
CA ARG A 38 -15.91 -15.02 6.89
C ARG A 38 -16.33 -13.58 6.65
N GLY A 39 -17.31 -13.11 7.43
CA GLY A 39 -17.53 -11.69 7.60
C GLY A 39 -16.15 -11.13 7.90
N ARG A 40 -15.60 -10.37 6.95
CA ARG A 40 -14.39 -9.58 7.19
C ARG A 40 -14.79 -8.63 8.30
N ALA A 41 -14.60 -9.05 9.55
CA ALA A 41 -14.62 -8.17 10.69
C ALA A 41 -13.80 -6.95 10.28
N MET A 42 -14.42 -5.77 10.33
CA MET A 42 -13.81 -4.49 9.97
C MET A 42 -12.39 -4.45 10.52
N GLN A 43 -11.40 -4.70 9.67
CA GLN A 43 -10.02 -4.74 10.12
C GLN A 43 -9.69 -3.32 10.56
N SER A 44 -9.46 -3.15 11.86
CA SER A 44 -9.20 -1.84 12.46
C SER A 44 -8.09 -1.14 11.66
N TYR A 45 -8.29 0.14 11.33
CA TYR A 45 -7.28 0.92 10.63
C TYR A 45 -6.01 1.00 11.48
N GLN A 46 -4.93 0.37 11.00
CA GLN A 46 -3.61 0.42 11.61
C GLN A 46 -2.64 1.06 10.62
N ALA A 47 -2.12 2.24 10.98
CA ALA A 47 -1.11 2.94 10.21
C ALA A 47 -0.02 3.46 11.16
N ALA A 48 1.17 3.69 10.62
CA ALA A 48 2.19 4.43 11.34
C ALA A 48 1.68 5.85 11.68
N ASP A 49 2.23 6.41 12.75
CA ASP A 49 1.94 7.78 13.21
C ASP A 49 1.96 8.80 12.05
N PRO A 50 1.04 9.80 12.05
CA PRO A 50 0.98 10.85 11.04
C PRO A 50 2.31 11.55 10.76
N ALA A 51 3.10 11.89 11.79
CA ALA A 51 4.37 12.60 11.61
C ALA A 51 5.41 11.71 10.93
N THR A 52 5.48 10.43 11.29
CA THR A 52 6.36 9.46 10.63
C THR A 52 6.00 9.28 9.15
N ARG A 53 4.71 9.18 8.83
CA ARG A 53 4.26 9.10 7.43
C ARG A 53 4.55 10.39 6.68
N ALA A 54 4.37 11.53 7.34
CA ALA A 54 4.61 12.83 6.73
C ALA A 54 6.08 13.02 6.38
N GLN A 55 6.97 12.73 7.32
CA GLN A 55 8.41 12.79 7.10
C GLN A 55 8.83 11.91 5.92
N ARG A 56 8.43 10.62 5.91
CA ARG A 56 8.76 9.70 4.80
C ARG A 56 8.24 10.14 3.43
N MET A 57 7.13 10.87 3.38
CA MET A 57 6.60 11.39 2.12
C MET A 57 7.34 12.65 1.70
N THR A 58 7.60 13.56 2.64
CA THR A 58 8.38 14.78 2.40
C THR A 58 9.81 14.46 1.97
N ASP A 59 10.49 13.50 2.61
CA ASP A 59 11.85 13.11 2.26
C ASP A 59 11.94 12.60 0.81
N ARG A 60 10.95 11.81 0.40
CA ARG A 60 10.83 11.36 -1.00
C ARG A 60 10.58 12.52 -1.94
N MET A 61 9.68 13.44 -1.60
CA MET A 61 9.44 14.64 -2.42
C MET A 61 10.69 15.51 -2.51
N LYS A 62 11.43 15.71 -1.40
CA LYS A 62 12.69 16.46 -1.38
C LYS A 62 13.68 15.88 -2.37
N GLN A 63 13.91 14.57 -2.32
CA GLN A 63 14.84 13.87 -3.22
C GLN A 63 14.36 13.91 -4.69
N GLN A 64 13.08 13.64 -4.92
CA GLN A 64 12.56 13.48 -6.28
C GLN A 64 12.34 14.81 -7.01
N LEU A 65 12.01 15.87 -6.28
CA LEU A 65 11.70 17.19 -6.83
C LEU A 65 12.85 18.20 -6.64
N GLY A 66 13.90 17.85 -5.89
CA GLY A 66 15.01 18.75 -5.59
C GLY A 66 14.56 19.95 -4.76
N LEU A 67 13.79 19.70 -3.69
CA LEU A 67 13.27 20.78 -2.84
C LEU A 67 14.39 21.38 -1.98
N ASP A 68 14.43 22.70 -1.88
CA ASP A 68 15.23 23.40 -0.88
C ASP A 68 14.65 23.22 0.54
N GLU A 69 15.38 23.67 1.55
CA GLU A 69 14.98 23.48 2.95
C GLU A 69 13.68 24.22 3.31
N ALA A 70 13.53 25.45 2.83
CA ALA A 70 12.35 26.28 3.10
C ALA A 70 11.07 25.66 2.51
N THR A 71 11.14 25.18 1.28
CA THR A 71 10.07 24.48 0.57
C THR A 71 9.81 23.13 1.21
N THR A 72 10.85 22.39 1.58
CA THR A 72 10.73 21.10 2.29
C THR A 72 9.93 21.26 3.59
N LYS A 73 10.20 22.30 4.38
CA LYS A 73 9.47 22.58 5.62
C LYS A 73 7.98 22.83 5.36
N LYS A 74 7.65 23.68 4.36
CA LYS A 74 6.25 23.95 3.97
C LYS A 74 5.54 22.69 3.48
N VAL A 75 6.23 21.86 2.69
CA VAL A 75 5.70 20.56 2.23
C VAL A 75 5.45 19.62 3.40
N TYR A 76 6.35 19.56 4.38
CA TYR A 76 6.15 18.78 5.60
C TYR A 76 4.89 19.21 6.36
N ASP A 77 4.73 20.51 6.62
CA ASP A 77 3.60 21.05 7.38
C ASP A 77 2.25 20.67 6.73
N VAL A 78 2.14 20.85 5.40
CA VAL A 78 0.94 20.48 4.63
C VAL A 78 0.74 18.95 4.58
N THR A 79 1.83 18.20 4.53
CA THR A 79 1.79 16.74 4.52
C THR A 79 1.34 16.16 5.85
N LEU A 80 1.81 16.72 6.96
CA LEU A 80 1.41 16.34 8.32
C LEU A 80 -0.09 16.57 8.51
N ALA A 81 -0.58 17.75 8.14
CA ALA A 81 -2.00 18.06 8.20
C ALA A 81 -2.85 17.08 7.38
N ARG A 82 -2.39 16.71 6.17
CA ARG A 82 -3.06 15.68 5.36
C ARG A 82 -3.10 14.33 6.09
N ALA A 83 -1.98 13.89 6.66
CA ALA A 83 -1.88 12.59 7.32
C ALA A 83 -2.78 12.52 8.57
N GLN A 84 -2.82 13.59 9.37
CA GLN A 84 -3.73 13.71 10.51
C GLN A 84 -5.20 13.65 10.08
N LYS A 85 -5.58 14.36 9.01
CA LYS A 85 -6.94 14.30 8.46
C LYS A 85 -7.31 12.89 7.97
N VAL A 86 -6.38 12.18 7.32
CA VAL A 86 -6.62 10.77 6.92
C VAL A 86 -6.93 9.92 8.15
N ASP A 87 -6.18 10.07 9.23
CA ASP A 87 -6.41 9.27 10.44
C ASP A 87 -7.75 9.58 11.08
N ALA A 88 -8.12 10.86 11.16
CA ALA A 88 -9.43 11.28 11.67
C ALA A 88 -10.57 10.67 10.85
N ILE A 89 -10.48 10.74 9.51
CA ILE A 89 -11.50 10.17 8.62
C ILE A 89 -11.57 8.64 8.79
N GLN A 90 -10.43 7.96 8.84
CA GLN A 90 -10.42 6.49 8.90
C GLN A 90 -10.92 5.95 10.25
N LYS A 91 -10.55 6.63 11.35
CA LYS A 91 -10.99 6.28 12.71
C LYS A 91 -12.43 6.70 13.01
N GLY A 92 -13.00 7.62 12.23
CA GLY A 92 -14.39 8.05 12.37
C GLY A 92 -15.40 6.91 12.18
N SER A 93 -16.63 7.12 12.62
CA SER A 93 -17.74 6.15 12.52
C SER A 93 -18.55 6.27 11.22
N ASP A 94 -18.20 7.21 10.34
CA ASP A 94 -18.90 7.45 9.08
C ASP A 94 -18.91 6.20 8.19
N ASP A 95 -19.91 6.12 7.31
CA ASP A 95 -19.99 5.05 6.31
C ASP A 95 -18.87 5.19 5.25
N ASN A 96 -18.64 4.11 4.51
CA ASN A 96 -17.55 4.02 3.54
C ASN A 96 -17.66 5.06 2.41
N LYS A 97 -18.86 5.43 1.98
CA LYS A 97 -19.05 6.43 0.90
C LYS A 97 -18.67 7.81 1.41
N THR A 98 -19.13 8.17 2.61
CA THR A 98 -18.78 9.44 3.26
C THR A 98 -17.28 9.54 3.51
N LYS A 99 -16.64 8.48 4.04
CA LYS A 99 -15.18 8.42 4.19
C LYS A 99 -14.45 8.58 2.86
N ALA A 100 -14.91 7.92 1.80
CA ALA A 100 -14.30 8.03 0.47
C ALA A 100 -14.36 9.47 -0.08
N GLN A 101 -15.49 10.15 0.09
CA GLN A 101 -15.65 11.55 -0.30
C GLN A 101 -14.74 12.48 0.53
N ALA A 102 -14.65 12.26 1.84
CA ALA A 102 -13.75 13.04 2.71
C ALA A 102 -12.27 12.83 2.35
N LEU A 103 -11.86 11.59 2.06
CA LEU A 103 -10.50 11.29 1.60
C LEU A 103 -10.17 11.92 0.25
N LYS A 104 -11.14 11.93 -0.68
CA LYS A 104 -11.03 12.62 -1.97
C LYS A 104 -10.83 14.12 -1.78
N ALA A 105 -11.68 14.76 -0.97
CA ALA A 105 -11.58 16.19 -0.67
C ALA A 105 -10.24 16.53 0.01
N ASN A 106 -9.79 15.73 0.98
CA ASN A 106 -8.49 15.89 1.62
C ASN A 106 -7.31 15.76 0.62
N ALA A 107 -7.42 14.85 -0.35
CA ALA A 107 -6.41 14.70 -1.40
C ALA A 107 -6.39 15.90 -2.37
N ASP A 108 -7.56 16.46 -2.69
CA ASP A 108 -7.67 17.63 -3.57
C ASP A 108 -7.16 18.91 -2.87
N ASP A 109 -7.51 19.13 -1.60
CA ASP A 109 -6.98 20.22 -0.74
C ASP A 109 -5.45 20.16 -0.64
N TYR A 110 -4.91 18.97 -0.38
CA TYR A 110 -3.47 18.75 -0.35
C TYR A 110 -2.79 19.12 -1.67
N LYS A 111 -3.35 18.66 -2.81
CA LYS A 111 -2.81 18.99 -4.13
C LYS A 111 -2.81 20.49 -4.39
N ALA A 112 -3.89 21.20 -4.03
CA ALA A 112 -3.99 22.64 -4.19
C ALA A 112 -2.90 23.36 -3.38
N LYS A 113 -2.71 22.99 -2.11
CA LYS A 113 -1.66 23.55 -1.25
C LYS A 113 -0.26 23.31 -1.80
N LEU A 114 0.02 22.09 -2.29
CA LEU A 114 1.31 21.82 -2.92
C LEU A 114 1.55 22.65 -4.19
N LYS A 115 0.51 22.92 -4.99
CA LYS A 115 0.62 23.79 -6.18
C LYS A 115 1.08 25.20 -5.82
N SER A 116 0.67 25.71 -4.65
CA SER A 116 1.07 27.04 -4.15
C SER A 116 2.46 27.07 -3.52
N ILE A 117 3.00 25.91 -3.11
CA ILE A 117 4.31 25.81 -2.43
C ILE A 117 5.43 25.47 -3.42
N LEU A 118 5.15 24.60 -4.38
CA LEU A 118 6.12 24.10 -5.34
C LEU A 118 6.26 25.04 -6.55
N THR A 119 7.42 25.00 -7.19
CA THR A 119 7.55 25.64 -8.51
C THR A 119 6.69 24.92 -9.56
N PRO A 120 6.35 25.57 -10.68
CA PRO A 120 5.58 24.93 -11.76
C PRO A 120 6.20 23.61 -12.26
N ASP A 121 7.52 23.57 -12.38
CA ASP A 121 8.26 22.40 -12.85
C ASP A 121 8.23 21.26 -11.82
N GLN A 122 8.45 21.59 -10.54
CA GLN A 122 8.37 20.62 -9.44
C GLN A 122 6.96 20.03 -9.32
N PHE A 123 5.93 20.86 -9.44
CA PHE A 123 4.54 20.41 -9.40
C PHE A 123 4.18 19.51 -10.58
N THR A 124 4.63 19.89 -11.79
CA THR A 124 4.44 19.07 -13.01
C THR A 124 5.12 17.71 -12.89
N LYS A 125 6.37 17.69 -12.39
CA LYS A 125 7.10 16.45 -12.13
C LYS A 125 6.36 15.56 -11.12
N MET A 126 5.88 16.14 -10.01
CA MET A 126 5.10 15.42 -9.01
C MET A 126 3.84 14.78 -9.61
N GLU A 127 3.06 15.51 -10.42
CA GLU A 127 1.85 14.96 -11.04
C GLU A 127 2.16 13.84 -12.06
N SER A 128 3.25 13.97 -12.81
CA SER A 128 3.72 12.90 -13.72
C SER A 128 4.04 11.62 -12.96
N MET A 129 4.81 11.72 -11.87
CA MET A 129 5.16 10.58 -11.02
C MET A 129 3.92 9.92 -10.42
N ARG A 130 2.93 10.72 -9.98
CA ARG A 130 1.66 10.21 -9.44
C ARG A 130 0.85 9.47 -10.50
N SER A 131 0.85 9.96 -11.74
CA SER A 131 0.19 9.31 -12.88
C SER A 131 0.82 7.96 -13.21
N GLN A 132 2.15 7.90 -13.29
CA GLN A 132 2.89 6.65 -13.54
C GLN A 132 2.59 5.59 -12.48
N MET A 133 2.57 5.98 -11.20
CA MET A 133 2.28 5.07 -10.10
C MET A 133 0.83 4.55 -10.12
N ARG A 134 -0.12 5.35 -10.64
CA ARG A 134 -1.51 4.92 -10.83
C ARG A 134 -1.66 3.96 -12.00
N LYS A 135 -0.89 4.14 -13.07
CA LYS A 135 -0.85 3.22 -14.23
C LYS A 135 -0.24 1.88 -13.84
N GLY A 136 0.87 1.87 -13.10
CA GLY A 136 1.54 0.63 -12.66
C GLY A 136 0.77 -0.22 -11.65
N ARG A 137 -0.28 0.33 -11.01
CA ARG A 137 -1.16 -0.43 -10.10
C ARG A 137 -2.36 -1.09 -10.80
N ARG A 138 -2.60 -0.77 -12.07
CA ARG A 138 -3.55 -1.49 -12.94
C ARG A 138 -2.78 -2.59 -13.66
N GLY A 139 -2.48 -3.68 -12.94
CA GLY A 139 -1.95 -4.89 -13.57
C GLY A 139 -3.04 -5.56 -14.44
N PRO A 140 -2.65 -6.36 -15.45
CA PRO A 140 -3.59 -7.15 -16.24
C PRO A 140 -4.19 -8.25 -15.36
N GLY A 141 -5.41 -8.06 -14.85
CA GLY A 141 -6.03 -9.03 -13.93
C GLY A 141 -7.51 -8.82 -13.59
N ASP A 142 -8.13 -7.72 -14.01
CA ASP A 142 -9.56 -7.44 -13.79
C ASP A 142 -10.32 -7.30 -15.12
N GLY A 143 -10.02 -8.19 -16.10
CA GLY A 143 -10.59 -8.14 -17.45
C GLY A 143 -11.51 -9.30 -17.85
N ASP A 144 -11.41 -10.48 -17.21
CA ASP A 144 -11.95 -11.71 -17.80
C ASP A 144 -12.76 -12.58 -16.82
N ASN A 145 -13.72 -12.00 -16.09
CA ASN A 145 -14.69 -12.78 -15.32
C ASN A 145 -16.16 -12.43 -15.65
N GLU A 146 -16.41 -12.04 -16.90
CA GLU A 146 -17.72 -12.22 -17.56
C GLU A 146 -17.67 -13.49 -18.42
N GLN A 147 -17.37 -14.63 -17.80
CA GLN A 147 -17.76 -15.92 -18.36
C GLN A 147 -19.22 -16.17 -17.98
N GLY A 148 -20.00 -16.44 -19.02
CA GLY A 148 -21.45 -16.50 -19.00
C GLY A 148 -22.01 -17.38 -17.89
N ASN A 149 -23.13 -16.90 -17.35
CA ASN A 149 -24.09 -17.75 -16.71
C ASN A 149 -25.43 -17.56 -17.43
N ASN A 150 -25.66 -18.49 -18.36
CA ASN A 150 -26.92 -19.05 -18.84
C ASN A 150 -28.17 -18.15 -18.88
#